data_AF-A0A8S4GBQ7-F1
#
_entry.id   AF-A0A8S4GBQ7-F1
#
_cell.length_a   1.000
_cell.length_b   1.000
_cell.length_c   1.000
_cell.angle_alpha   90.00
_cell.angle_beta   90.00
_cell.angle_gamma   90.00
#
_symmetry.space_group_name_H-M   'P 1'
#
loop_
_entity.id
_entity.type
_entity.pdbx_description
1 polymer ?
#
loop_
_entity_poly.entity_id
_entity_poly.type
_entity_poly.pdbx_seq_one_letter_code
_entity_poly.pdbx_strand_id
1 'polypeptide(L)'
;MRHTSLDSSFQAFEHKTNLLRESIGNTIEENFSSVWETPQGIKFLTRFEKVSKKIQITKLSEKYDRVLKYCEKEVDKIVKMFKRQRDDPPLPRNYSPVAGRIKWCRCLMLNMTETVSAVAAHPVLRARPPSADLVRKYACVRGLIAHYEAELRAVWMNQHLWDVDDSLNNTLLKIDNTGKICANLDHSVKLLIRESDCLVKMGIEMPIVCQSLYAKKNYFTLVNDSLEFLLEDYVRTVRRVKLEVRPLFLPQVVRLSSLLLPGLRTVTWTSEDWASFIERANAAIKSFDVLVTRVHDIYTNRIIYMLSGMQDVTLITLPEDTPWSMEEFIENVESGCRNACVELNRKSLMVEEAVEEVLDLVKKAAQQIKPAEINPDFEFLIADDESQMSGNESSVNESTSSGQQDWSAVWECFESPHRLLSAQGGLSKGMQVILVKYKHT
;
A
#
# COMPACT_ATOMS: atom_id res chain seq x y z
N MET A 1 -37.43 -87.76 14.40
CA MET A 1 -36.39 -87.12 15.23
C MET A 1 -35.52 -86.10 14.49
N ARG A 2 -35.19 -86.26 13.20
CA ARG A 2 -34.38 -85.26 12.45
C ARG A 2 -35.11 -83.95 12.10
N HIS A 3 -36.43 -84.01 11.89
CA HIS A 3 -37.24 -82.83 11.55
C HIS A 3 -37.36 -81.85 12.72
N THR A 4 -37.63 -82.36 13.92
CA THR A 4 -37.77 -81.56 15.14
C THR A 4 -36.48 -80.89 15.62
N SER A 5 -35.30 -81.48 15.36
CA SER A 5 -34.02 -80.83 15.69
C SER A 5 -33.65 -79.71 14.71
N LEU A 6 -34.03 -79.84 13.44
CA LEU A 6 -33.86 -78.80 12.43
C LEU A 6 -34.77 -77.60 12.71
N ASP A 7 -36.03 -77.84 13.04
CA ASP A 7 -37.00 -76.78 13.37
C ASP A 7 -36.56 -76.00 14.63
N SER A 8 -36.06 -76.70 15.66
CA SER A 8 -35.49 -76.05 16.85
C SER A 8 -34.22 -75.26 16.56
N SER A 9 -33.33 -75.77 15.69
CA SER A 9 -32.11 -75.06 15.29
C SER A 9 -32.41 -73.83 14.42
N PHE A 10 -33.43 -73.92 13.55
CA PHE A 10 -33.91 -72.81 12.74
C PHE A 10 -34.52 -71.69 13.59
N GLN A 11 -35.37 -72.04 14.56
CA GLN A 11 -35.92 -71.06 15.53
C GLN A 11 -34.82 -70.39 16.35
N ALA A 12 -33.80 -71.13 16.80
CA ALA A 12 -32.67 -70.56 17.52
C ALA A 12 -31.84 -69.61 16.63
N PHE A 13 -31.67 -69.92 15.35
CA PHE A 13 -31.02 -69.04 14.38
C PHE A 13 -31.83 -67.78 14.09
N GLU A 14 -33.15 -67.91 13.92
CA GLU A 14 -34.06 -66.77 13.71
C GLU A 14 -34.04 -65.84 14.92
N HIS A 15 -34.10 -66.39 16.14
CA HIS A 15 -34.01 -65.62 17.38
C HIS A 15 -32.68 -64.87 17.48
N LYS A 16 -31.54 -65.54 17.25
CA LYS A 16 -30.22 -64.88 17.24
C LYS A 16 -30.09 -63.81 16.16
N THR A 17 -30.68 -64.04 14.99
CA THR A 17 -30.69 -63.08 13.88
C THR A 17 -31.52 -61.85 14.22
N ASN A 18 -32.66 -62.02 14.90
CA ASN A 18 -33.49 -60.91 15.36
C ASN A 18 -32.79 -60.10 16.47
N LEU A 19 -32.15 -60.76 17.44
CA LEU A 19 -31.33 -60.10 18.45
C LEU A 19 -30.18 -59.27 17.82
N LEU A 20 -29.53 -59.82 16.79
CA LEU A 20 -28.49 -59.08 16.06
C LEU A 20 -29.06 -57.86 15.32
N ARG A 21 -30.23 -57.99 14.69
CA ARG A 21 -30.91 -56.86 14.02
C ARG A 21 -31.28 -55.76 15.02
N GLU A 22 -31.79 -56.12 16.19
CA GLU A 22 -32.11 -55.17 17.26
C GLU A 22 -30.85 -54.49 17.81
N SER A 23 -29.78 -55.24 18.05
CA SER A 23 -28.49 -54.70 18.49
C SER A 23 -27.92 -53.71 17.48
N ILE A 24 -27.90 -54.05 16.18
CA ILE A 24 -27.44 -53.14 15.12
C ILE A 24 -28.35 -51.90 15.05
N GLY A 25 -29.66 -52.07 15.17
CA GLY A 25 -30.62 -50.97 15.23
C GLY A 25 -30.29 -49.99 16.35
N ASN A 26 -30.12 -50.47 17.58
CA ASN A 26 -29.80 -49.65 18.75
C ASN A 26 -28.44 -48.95 18.61
N THR A 27 -27.40 -49.66 18.15
CA THR A 27 -26.08 -49.05 17.90
C THR A 27 -26.15 -47.94 16.84
N ILE A 28 -26.97 -48.11 15.81
CA ILE A 28 -27.18 -47.07 14.78
C ILE A 28 -27.93 -45.87 15.38
N GLU A 29 -28.94 -46.08 16.22
CA GLU A 29 -29.67 -44.99 16.88
C GLU A 29 -28.77 -44.15 17.80
N GLU A 30 -27.96 -44.81 18.62
CA GLU A 30 -27.06 -44.15 19.57
C GLU A 30 -25.99 -43.32 18.84
N ASN A 31 -25.29 -43.94 17.88
CA ASN A 31 -24.18 -43.31 17.18
C ASN A 31 -24.60 -42.14 16.28
N PHE A 32 -25.83 -42.15 15.75
CA PHE A 32 -26.31 -41.11 14.83
C PHE A 32 -27.33 -40.16 15.47
N SER A 33 -27.50 -40.21 16.78
CA SER A 33 -28.46 -39.39 17.54
C SER A 33 -28.27 -37.87 17.35
N SER A 34 -27.04 -37.40 17.10
CA SER A 34 -26.67 -35.99 16.88
C SER A 34 -26.75 -35.54 15.43
N VAL A 35 -26.77 -36.47 14.47
CA VAL A 35 -26.65 -36.16 13.03
C VAL A 35 -27.88 -35.46 12.46
N TRP A 36 -29.05 -35.64 13.09
CA TRP A 36 -30.33 -35.09 12.65
C TRP A 36 -30.43 -33.56 12.78
N GLU A 37 -29.51 -32.93 13.53
CA GLU A 37 -29.45 -31.48 13.76
C GLU A 37 -28.25 -30.83 13.03
N THR A 38 -27.87 -31.41 11.89
CA THR A 38 -26.72 -30.96 11.08
C THR A 38 -27.13 -30.76 9.62
N PRO A 39 -26.35 -30.01 8.82
CA PRO A 39 -26.60 -29.85 7.39
C PRO A 39 -26.61 -31.17 6.61
N GLN A 40 -25.97 -32.22 7.15
CA GLN A 40 -25.94 -33.54 6.53
C GLN A 40 -27.18 -34.39 6.88
N GLY A 41 -28.03 -33.94 7.80
CA GLY A 41 -29.18 -34.70 8.30
C GLY A 41 -30.09 -35.22 7.18
N ILE A 42 -30.40 -34.40 6.17
CA ILE A 42 -31.21 -34.79 5.01
C ILE A 42 -30.50 -35.87 4.16
N LYS A 43 -29.18 -35.76 3.97
CA LYS A 43 -28.42 -36.77 3.20
C LYS A 43 -28.34 -38.10 3.95
N PHE A 44 -28.22 -38.06 5.28
CA PHE A 44 -28.27 -39.26 6.11
C PHE A 44 -29.67 -39.87 6.12
N LEU A 45 -30.73 -39.07 6.15
CA LEU A 45 -32.12 -39.52 6.10
C LEU A 45 -32.37 -40.49 4.93
N THR A 46 -31.96 -40.12 3.70
CA THR A 46 -32.10 -40.98 2.51
C THR A 46 -31.30 -42.29 2.60
N ARG A 47 -30.16 -42.30 3.30
CA ARG A 47 -29.38 -43.53 3.55
C ARG A 47 -30.05 -44.40 4.61
N PHE A 48 -30.56 -43.79 5.66
CA PHE A 48 -31.26 -44.45 6.75
C PHE A 48 -32.59 -45.07 6.30
N GLU A 49 -33.33 -44.45 5.39
CA GLU A 49 -34.51 -45.04 4.76
C GLU A 49 -34.19 -46.38 4.08
N LYS A 50 -33.02 -46.50 3.43
CA LYS A 50 -32.58 -47.75 2.80
C LYS A 50 -32.22 -48.82 3.83
N VAL A 51 -31.58 -48.44 4.93
CA VAL A 51 -31.22 -49.35 6.02
C VAL A 51 -32.47 -49.82 6.78
N SER A 52 -33.44 -48.93 6.98
CA SER A 52 -34.72 -49.21 7.64
C SER A 52 -35.56 -50.27 6.92
N LYS A 53 -35.28 -50.58 5.64
CA LYS A 53 -35.93 -51.67 4.90
C LYS A 53 -35.44 -53.06 5.32
N LYS A 54 -34.24 -53.15 5.91
CA LYS A 54 -33.58 -54.43 6.27
C LYS A 54 -33.44 -54.62 7.78
N ILE A 55 -33.37 -53.54 8.54
CA ILE A 55 -33.27 -53.51 10.00
C ILE A 55 -34.44 -52.68 10.50
N GLN A 56 -35.18 -53.17 11.50
CA GLN A 56 -36.24 -52.37 12.10
C GLN A 56 -35.60 -51.20 12.87
N ILE A 57 -35.73 -50.01 12.30
CA ILE A 57 -35.30 -48.75 12.91
C ILE A 57 -36.53 -48.12 13.53
N THR A 58 -36.55 -48.00 14.85
CA THR A 58 -37.68 -47.43 15.59
C THR A 58 -37.78 -45.92 15.34
N LYS A 59 -39.01 -45.36 15.29
CA LYS A 59 -39.26 -43.89 15.31
C LYS A 59 -38.70 -43.08 14.13
N LEU A 60 -38.70 -43.62 12.90
CA LEU A 60 -38.32 -42.85 11.69
C LEU A 60 -39.15 -41.55 11.51
N SER A 61 -40.41 -41.54 11.97
CA SER A 61 -41.26 -40.33 11.98
C SER A 61 -40.66 -39.18 12.80
N GLU A 62 -40.17 -39.47 14.00
CA GLU A 62 -39.58 -38.46 14.89
C GLU A 62 -38.30 -37.86 14.30
N LYS A 63 -37.55 -38.64 13.50
CA LYS A 63 -36.35 -38.18 12.80
C LYS A 63 -36.66 -37.18 11.70
N TYR A 64 -37.72 -37.41 10.92
CA TYR A 64 -38.20 -36.41 9.94
C TYR A 64 -38.54 -35.08 10.62
N ASP A 65 -39.21 -35.12 11.77
CA ASP A 65 -39.58 -33.91 12.51
C ASP A 65 -38.35 -33.18 13.09
N ARG A 66 -37.34 -33.91 13.56
CA ARG A 66 -36.07 -33.32 14.02
C ARG A 66 -35.31 -32.60 12.89
N VAL A 67 -35.19 -33.24 11.73
CA VAL A 67 -34.53 -32.64 10.55
C VAL A 67 -35.29 -31.40 10.07
N LEU A 68 -36.63 -31.48 10.03
CA LEU A 68 -37.45 -30.34 9.61
C LEU A 68 -37.34 -29.16 10.59
N LYS A 69 -37.38 -29.44 11.90
CA LYS A 69 -37.17 -28.43 12.95
C LYS A 69 -35.78 -27.77 12.88
N TYR A 70 -34.75 -28.54 12.50
CA TYR A 70 -33.42 -27.98 12.24
C TYR A 70 -33.44 -27.01 11.04
N CYS A 71 -34.05 -27.41 9.92
CA CYS A 71 -34.16 -26.55 8.73
C CYS A 71 -34.94 -25.26 9.01
N GLU A 72 -36.03 -25.33 9.78
CA GLU A 72 -36.78 -24.15 10.24
C GLU A 72 -35.90 -23.21 11.07
N LYS A 73 -35.14 -23.75 12.03
CA LYS A 73 -34.21 -22.96 12.84
C LYS A 73 -33.13 -22.28 12.01
N GLU A 74 -32.58 -22.96 11.00
CA GLU A 74 -31.55 -22.38 10.13
C GLU A 74 -32.13 -21.27 9.25
N VAL A 75 -33.32 -21.46 8.69
CA VAL A 75 -34.07 -20.42 7.98
C VAL A 75 -34.33 -19.20 8.89
N ASP A 76 -34.79 -19.43 10.12
CA ASP A 76 -35.05 -18.37 11.10
C ASP A 76 -33.80 -17.58 11.44
N LYS A 77 -32.67 -18.28 11.61
CA LYS A 77 -31.36 -17.69 11.87
C LYS A 77 -30.91 -16.81 10.70
N ILE A 78 -31.05 -17.28 9.45
CA ILE A 78 -30.73 -16.49 8.26
C ILE A 78 -31.59 -15.22 8.20
N VAL A 79 -32.90 -15.33 8.47
CA VAL A 79 -33.80 -14.16 8.48
C VAL A 79 -33.43 -13.15 9.58
N LYS A 80 -33.15 -13.63 10.79
CA LYS A 80 -32.72 -12.77 11.91
C LYS A 80 -31.39 -12.09 11.58
N MET A 81 -30.44 -12.83 10.99
CA MET A 81 -29.15 -12.28 10.56
C MET A 81 -29.33 -11.20 9.49
N PHE A 82 -30.16 -11.45 8.48
CA PHE A 82 -30.45 -10.47 7.44
C PHE A 82 -31.02 -9.18 8.04
N LYS A 83 -32.04 -9.28 8.90
CA LYS A 83 -32.67 -8.10 9.53
C LYS A 83 -31.71 -7.30 10.41
N ARG A 84 -30.82 -7.98 11.15
CA ARG A 84 -29.90 -7.33 12.09
C ARG A 84 -28.73 -6.65 11.40
N GLN A 85 -28.23 -7.22 10.30
CA GLN A 85 -26.98 -6.82 9.66
C GLN A 85 -27.19 -6.20 8.28
N ARG A 86 -28.43 -5.92 7.86
CA ARG A 86 -28.74 -5.40 6.52
C ARG A 86 -27.99 -4.10 6.21
N ASP A 87 -27.88 -3.22 7.20
CA ASP A 87 -27.34 -1.87 7.00
C ASP A 87 -25.80 -1.84 7.12
N ASP A 88 -25.20 -2.79 7.85
CA ASP A 88 -23.76 -2.98 7.96
C ASP A 88 -23.39 -4.49 8.03
N PRO A 89 -23.40 -5.20 6.88
CA PRO A 89 -23.11 -6.61 6.87
C PRO A 89 -21.61 -6.89 6.94
N PRO A 90 -21.19 -8.03 7.52
CA PRO A 90 -19.79 -8.42 7.53
C PRO A 90 -19.31 -8.65 6.10
N LEU A 91 -18.39 -7.80 5.64
CA LEU A 91 -17.87 -7.84 4.28
C LEU A 91 -16.60 -8.71 4.21
N PRO A 92 -16.45 -9.57 3.18
CA PRO A 92 -15.19 -10.25 2.94
C PRO A 92 -14.06 -9.25 2.62
N ARG A 93 -12.83 -9.61 2.96
CA ARG A 93 -11.66 -8.79 2.65
C ARG A 93 -11.60 -8.49 1.15
N ASN A 94 -11.23 -7.26 0.80
CA ASN A 94 -11.08 -6.77 -0.59
C ASN A 94 -12.40 -6.68 -1.40
N TYR A 95 -13.57 -6.77 -0.76
CA TYR A 95 -14.83 -6.36 -1.36
C TYR A 95 -15.13 -4.90 -1.03
N SER A 96 -15.60 -4.17 -2.03
CA SER A 96 -16.15 -2.83 -1.85
C SER A 96 -17.51 -2.88 -1.13
N PRO A 97 -18.00 -1.75 -0.57
CA PRO A 97 -19.23 -1.71 0.21
C PRO A 97 -20.45 -2.23 -0.56
N VAL A 98 -20.71 -1.75 -1.79
CA VAL A 98 -21.87 -2.18 -2.57
C VAL A 98 -21.74 -3.66 -2.98
N ALA A 99 -20.63 -4.02 -3.61
CA ALA A 99 -20.43 -5.38 -4.11
C ALA A 99 -20.39 -6.42 -2.97
N GLY A 100 -19.83 -6.05 -1.82
CA GLY A 100 -19.79 -6.87 -0.61
C GLY A 100 -21.18 -7.11 -0.04
N ARG A 101 -22.04 -6.08 0.04
CA ARG A 101 -23.44 -6.22 0.49
C ARG A 101 -24.24 -7.15 -0.42
N ILE A 102 -24.07 -7.01 -1.74
CA ILE A 102 -24.70 -7.90 -2.74
C ILE A 102 -24.20 -9.33 -2.60
N LYS A 103 -22.88 -9.51 -2.46
CA LYS A 103 -22.29 -10.84 -2.26
C LYS A 103 -22.82 -11.50 -0.99
N TRP A 104 -22.88 -10.74 0.11
CA TRP A 104 -23.41 -11.21 1.39
C TRP A 104 -24.87 -11.67 1.27
N CYS A 105 -25.76 -10.84 0.71
CA CYS A 105 -27.17 -11.22 0.59
C CYS A 105 -27.38 -12.43 -0.34
N ARG A 106 -26.61 -12.54 -1.43
CA ARG A 106 -26.60 -13.73 -2.30
C ARG A 106 -26.10 -14.98 -1.58
N CYS A 107 -25.08 -14.87 -0.73
CA CYS A 107 -24.61 -15.99 0.08
C CYS A 107 -25.68 -16.47 1.08
N LEU A 108 -26.41 -15.54 1.71
CA LEU A 108 -27.54 -15.88 2.58
C LEU A 108 -28.64 -16.63 1.81
N MET A 109 -28.98 -16.13 0.63
CA MET A 109 -29.95 -16.77 -0.25
C MET A 109 -29.50 -18.14 -0.74
N LEU A 110 -28.23 -18.33 -1.06
CA LEU A 110 -27.69 -19.61 -1.50
C LEU A 110 -27.82 -20.66 -0.39
N ASN A 111 -27.39 -20.35 0.83
CA ASN A 111 -27.51 -21.25 1.98
C ASN A 111 -28.98 -21.59 2.29
N MET A 112 -29.85 -20.57 2.28
CA MET A 112 -31.29 -20.78 2.48
C MET A 112 -31.89 -21.65 1.38
N THR A 113 -31.50 -21.44 0.12
CA THR A 113 -31.98 -22.21 -1.04
C THR A 113 -31.53 -23.66 -0.96
N GLU A 114 -30.27 -23.94 -0.59
CA GLU A 114 -29.77 -25.30 -0.43
C GLU A 114 -30.58 -26.06 0.64
N THR A 115 -30.82 -25.43 1.79
CA THR A 115 -31.60 -26.01 2.90
C THR A 115 -33.03 -26.32 2.48
N VAL A 116 -33.74 -25.34 1.90
CA VAL A 116 -35.16 -25.48 1.53
C VAL A 116 -35.34 -26.42 0.34
N SER A 117 -34.43 -26.40 -0.64
CA SER A 117 -34.48 -27.30 -1.80
C SER A 117 -34.26 -28.74 -1.38
N ALA A 118 -33.36 -29.00 -0.43
CA ALA A 118 -33.14 -30.34 0.10
C ALA A 118 -34.40 -30.90 0.80
N VAL A 119 -35.14 -30.06 1.55
CA VAL A 119 -36.42 -30.44 2.16
C VAL A 119 -37.49 -30.69 1.09
N ALA A 120 -37.60 -29.80 0.10
CA ALA A 120 -38.60 -29.90 -0.96
C ALA A 120 -38.37 -31.09 -1.92
N ALA A 121 -37.13 -31.50 -2.11
CA ALA A 121 -36.75 -32.65 -2.93
C ALA A 121 -37.10 -33.99 -2.26
N HIS A 122 -37.19 -34.03 -0.93
CA HIS A 122 -37.44 -35.26 -0.18
C HIS A 122 -38.96 -35.54 -0.06
N PRO A 123 -39.50 -36.64 -0.63
CA PRO A 123 -40.95 -36.87 -0.71
C PRO A 123 -41.67 -36.84 0.65
N VAL A 124 -41.07 -37.48 1.67
CA VAL A 124 -41.67 -37.56 3.01
C VAL A 124 -41.63 -36.23 3.76
N LEU A 125 -40.60 -35.41 3.57
CA LEU A 125 -40.48 -34.11 4.23
C LEU A 125 -41.42 -33.11 3.57
N ARG A 126 -41.49 -33.11 2.23
CA ARG A 126 -42.38 -32.24 1.44
C ARG A 126 -43.86 -32.44 1.78
N ALA A 127 -44.28 -33.66 2.08
CA ALA A 127 -45.67 -33.96 2.42
C ALA A 127 -46.09 -33.45 3.82
N ARG A 128 -45.15 -33.06 4.67
CA ARG A 128 -45.47 -32.60 6.04
C ARG A 128 -45.92 -31.13 6.05
N PRO A 129 -46.94 -30.77 6.85
CA PRO A 129 -47.44 -29.40 6.93
C PRO A 129 -46.38 -28.32 7.20
N PRO A 130 -45.39 -28.50 8.10
CA PRO A 130 -44.39 -27.47 8.37
C PRO A 130 -43.47 -27.17 7.18
N SER A 131 -43.33 -28.11 6.23
CA SER A 131 -42.59 -27.86 4.99
C SER A 131 -43.26 -26.80 4.11
N ALA A 132 -44.60 -26.68 4.14
CA ALA A 132 -45.30 -25.65 3.39
C ALA A 132 -45.00 -24.26 3.96
N ASP A 133 -44.93 -24.14 5.29
CA ASP A 133 -44.60 -22.89 5.99
C ASP A 133 -43.16 -22.45 5.71
N LEU A 134 -42.23 -23.41 5.71
CA LEU A 134 -40.83 -23.19 5.34
C LEU A 134 -40.70 -22.62 3.92
N VAL A 135 -41.42 -23.21 2.95
CA VAL A 135 -41.41 -22.76 1.55
C VAL A 135 -42.06 -21.37 1.40
N ARG A 136 -43.15 -21.09 2.11
CA ARG A 136 -43.76 -19.74 2.12
C ARG A 136 -42.81 -18.68 2.68
N LYS A 137 -42.13 -19.00 3.78
CA LYS A 137 -41.13 -18.11 4.40
C LYS A 137 -39.95 -17.87 3.47
N TYR A 138 -39.45 -18.91 2.82
CA TYR A 138 -38.42 -18.81 1.78
C TYR A 138 -38.84 -17.87 0.64
N ALA A 139 -40.05 -18.01 0.11
CA ALA A 139 -40.54 -17.16 -0.98
C ALA A 139 -40.61 -15.68 -0.57
N CYS A 140 -41.06 -15.39 0.65
CA CYS A 140 -41.10 -14.04 1.21
C CYS A 140 -39.69 -13.43 1.35
N VAL A 141 -38.77 -14.17 1.97
CA VAL A 141 -37.38 -13.72 2.19
C VAL A 141 -36.63 -13.53 0.87
N ARG A 142 -36.88 -14.41 -0.10
CA ARG A 142 -36.34 -14.28 -1.46
C ARG A 142 -36.79 -12.97 -2.12
N GLY A 143 -38.08 -12.62 -2.00
CA GLY A 143 -38.60 -11.34 -2.49
C GLY A 143 -37.93 -10.14 -1.80
N LEU A 144 -37.77 -10.20 -0.48
CA LEU A 144 -37.12 -9.15 0.30
C LEU A 144 -35.64 -8.95 -0.09
N ILE A 145 -34.88 -10.03 -0.24
CA ILE A 145 -33.47 -9.95 -0.64
C ILE A 145 -33.33 -9.49 -2.09
N ALA A 146 -34.20 -9.94 -2.99
CA ALA A 146 -34.21 -9.47 -4.38
C ALA A 146 -34.49 -7.97 -4.47
N HIS A 147 -35.43 -7.46 -3.66
CA HIS A 147 -35.71 -6.03 -3.58
C HIS A 147 -34.50 -5.25 -3.03
N TYR A 148 -33.90 -5.69 -1.93
CA TYR A 148 -32.69 -5.09 -1.37
C TYR A 148 -31.53 -5.07 -2.36
N GLU A 149 -31.31 -6.16 -3.10
CA GLU A 149 -30.30 -6.21 -4.14
C GLU A 149 -30.61 -5.23 -5.30
N ALA A 150 -31.88 -5.10 -5.70
CA ALA A 150 -32.29 -4.14 -6.71
C ALA A 150 -32.08 -2.69 -6.25
N GLU A 151 -32.38 -2.36 -4.99
CA GLU A 151 -32.11 -1.04 -4.40
C GLU A 151 -30.60 -0.73 -4.42
N LEU A 152 -29.75 -1.65 -3.98
CA LEU A 152 -28.30 -1.47 -4.01
C LEU A 152 -27.77 -1.26 -5.43
N ARG A 153 -28.28 -2.03 -6.40
CA ARG A 153 -27.94 -1.83 -7.81
C ARG A 153 -28.38 -0.45 -8.29
N ALA A 154 -29.60 -0.02 -7.98
CA ALA A 154 -30.10 1.29 -8.38
C ALA A 154 -29.27 2.44 -7.76
N VAL A 155 -28.89 2.32 -6.49
CA VAL A 155 -28.00 3.29 -5.83
C VAL A 155 -26.66 3.34 -6.54
N TRP A 156 -26.06 2.20 -6.85
CA TRP A 156 -24.78 2.12 -7.55
C TRP A 156 -24.84 2.68 -8.98
N MET A 157 -25.92 2.40 -9.71
CA MET A 157 -26.13 2.93 -11.07
C MET A 157 -26.27 4.46 -11.09
N ASN A 158 -26.76 5.05 -10.00
CA ASN A 158 -26.96 6.49 -9.84
C ASN A 158 -25.86 7.16 -9.00
N GLN A 159 -24.82 6.42 -8.61
CA GLN A 159 -23.78 6.90 -7.71
C GLN A 159 -22.83 7.82 -8.49
N HIS A 160 -22.89 9.12 -8.16
CA HIS A 160 -21.95 10.21 -8.49
C HIS A 160 -20.99 9.99 -9.67
N LEU A 161 -21.52 9.76 -10.87
CA LEU A 161 -20.71 9.64 -12.09
C LEU A 161 -20.04 10.98 -12.46
N TRP A 162 -20.65 12.12 -12.06
CA TRP A 162 -20.11 13.46 -12.29
C TRP A 162 -18.81 13.71 -11.52
N ASP A 163 -18.75 13.25 -10.27
CA ASP A 163 -17.55 13.40 -9.43
C ASP A 163 -16.33 12.69 -10.05
N VAL A 164 -16.55 11.67 -10.89
CA VAL A 164 -15.46 10.96 -11.58
C VAL A 164 -14.85 11.82 -12.68
N ASP A 165 -15.65 12.51 -13.47
CA ASP A 165 -15.13 13.33 -14.57
C ASP A 165 -14.29 14.49 -14.04
N ASP A 166 -14.81 15.17 -13.01
CA ASP A 166 -14.07 16.19 -12.26
C ASP A 166 -12.78 15.60 -11.64
N SER A 167 -12.87 14.40 -11.07
CA SER A 167 -11.70 13.70 -10.49
C SER A 167 -10.62 13.38 -11.51
N LEU A 168 -10.99 13.05 -12.75
CA LEU A 168 -10.05 12.72 -13.82
C LEU A 168 -9.43 13.97 -14.47
N ASN A 169 -10.16 15.09 -14.41
CA ASN A 169 -9.65 16.39 -14.83
C ASN A 169 -8.72 17.03 -13.79
N ASN A 170 -8.63 16.47 -12.58
CA ASN A 170 -7.64 16.88 -11.61
C ASN A 170 -6.21 16.53 -12.07
N THR A 171 -5.25 17.28 -11.52
CA THR A 171 -3.81 17.07 -11.73
C THR A 171 -3.36 15.72 -11.17
N LEU A 172 -2.26 15.16 -11.70
CA LEU A 172 -1.74 13.85 -11.28
C LEU A 172 -1.24 13.80 -9.84
N LEU A 173 -0.71 14.92 -9.34
CA LEU A 173 -0.14 15.04 -8.00
C LEU A 173 -0.96 16.01 -7.16
N LYS A 174 -0.97 15.77 -5.85
CA LYS A 174 -1.47 16.71 -4.83
C LYS A 174 -0.56 16.72 -3.61
N ILE A 175 -0.63 17.79 -2.85
CA ILE A 175 -0.02 17.90 -1.52
C ILE A 175 -1.12 17.55 -0.51
N ASP A 176 -0.90 16.50 0.27
CA ASP A 176 -1.82 16.08 1.34
C ASP A 176 -1.80 17.06 2.52
N ASN A 177 -2.77 16.97 3.43
CA ASN A 177 -2.84 17.77 4.66
C ASN A 177 -1.60 17.61 5.55
N THR A 178 -0.89 16.48 5.40
CA THR A 178 0.39 16.19 6.07
C THR A 178 1.60 16.87 5.41
N GLY A 179 1.39 17.61 4.32
CA GLY A 179 2.44 18.19 3.48
C GLY A 179 3.05 17.18 2.50
N LYS A 180 2.71 15.89 2.53
CA LYS A 180 3.31 14.90 1.63
C LYS A 180 2.75 15.00 0.21
N ILE A 181 3.62 14.98 -0.80
CA ILE A 181 3.20 14.84 -2.21
C ILE A 181 2.73 13.41 -2.43
N CYS A 182 1.54 13.25 -3.00
CA CYS A 182 0.96 11.95 -3.33
C CYS A 182 0.23 12.00 -4.68
N ALA A 183 0.01 10.82 -5.26
CA ALA A 183 -0.82 10.69 -6.45
C ALA A 183 -2.26 11.12 -6.14
N ASN A 184 -2.80 12.02 -6.95
CA ASN A 184 -4.12 12.61 -6.78
C ASN A 184 -5.19 11.79 -7.51
N LEU A 185 -5.25 10.49 -7.21
CA LEU A 185 -6.34 9.64 -7.69
C LEU A 185 -7.40 9.55 -6.61
N ASP A 186 -8.60 10.08 -6.90
CA ASP A 186 -9.71 10.06 -5.95
C ASP A 186 -10.05 8.63 -5.52
N HIS A 187 -10.35 8.47 -4.22
CA HIS A 187 -10.75 7.17 -3.67
C HIS A 187 -12.00 6.62 -4.35
N SER A 188 -12.91 7.49 -4.76
CA SER A 188 -14.16 7.17 -5.46
C SER A 188 -13.87 6.47 -6.79
N VAL A 189 -12.85 6.91 -7.55
CA VAL A 189 -12.43 6.25 -8.80
C VAL A 189 -11.85 4.87 -8.52
N LYS A 190 -10.98 4.76 -7.51
CA LYS A 190 -10.42 3.45 -7.07
C LYS A 190 -11.53 2.50 -6.64
N LEU A 191 -12.53 3.01 -5.91
CA LEU A 191 -13.67 2.27 -5.41
C LEU A 191 -14.56 1.78 -6.56
N LEU A 192 -14.91 2.66 -7.51
CA LEU A 192 -15.75 2.32 -8.67
C LEU A 192 -15.11 1.27 -9.57
N ILE A 193 -13.80 1.35 -9.81
CA ILE A 193 -13.06 0.33 -10.56
C ILE A 193 -13.14 -1.02 -9.83
N ARG A 194 -13.01 -1.02 -8.49
CA ARG A 194 -13.09 -2.23 -7.68
C ARG A 194 -14.51 -2.81 -7.61
N GLU A 195 -15.51 -1.95 -7.47
CA GLU A 195 -16.93 -2.32 -7.53
C GLU A 195 -17.26 -2.96 -8.87
N SER A 196 -16.84 -2.33 -9.97
CA SER A 196 -17.04 -2.85 -11.32
C SER A 196 -16.42 -4.24 -11.49
N ASP A 197 -15.18 -4.46 -11.04
CA ASP A 197 -14.52 -5.78 -11.07
C ASP A 197 -15.34 -6.86 -10.35
N CYS A 198 -15.88 -6.54 -9.18
CA CYS A 198 -16.68 -7.48 -8.38
C CYS A 198 -18.07 -7.72 -8.99
N LEU A 199 -18.74 -6.68 -9.47
CA LEU A 199 -20.11 -6.75 -10.01
C LEU A 199 -20.17 -7.50 -11.34
N VAL A 200 -19.17 -7.34 -12.21
CA VAL A 200 -19.03 -8.12 -13.46
C VAL A 200 -18.90 -9.61 -13.16
N LYS A 201 -18.04 -9.98 -12.21
CA LYS A 201 -17.86 -11.37 -11.79
C LYS A 201 -19.13 -11.96 -11.18
N MET A 202 -20.04 -11.10 -10.70
CA MET A 202 -21.35 -11.46 -10.19
C MET A 202 -22.45 -11.45 -11.27
N GLY A 203 -22.11 -11.20 -12.54
CA GLY A 203 -23.07 -11.19 -13.66
C GLY A 203 -24.06 -10.03 -13.60
N ILE A 204 -23.68 -8.91 -12.97
CA ILE A 204 -24.48 -7.68 -12.94
C ILE A 204 -24.03 -6.80 -14.11
N GLU A 205 -24.99 -6.35 -14.92
CA GLU A 205 -24.74 -5.41 -16.01
C GLU A 205 -24.31 -4.05 -15.45
N MET A 206 -23.36 -3.42 -16.12
CA MET A 206 -22.73 -2.17 -15.68
C MET A 206 -23.17 -0.97 -16.54
N PRO A 207 -23.23 0.24 -15.97
CA PRO A 207 -23.32 1.46 -16.77
C PRO A 207 -22.13 1.60 -17.72
N ILE A 208 -22.36 2.25 -18.86
CA ILE A 208 -21.34 2.50 -19.90
C ILE A 208 -20.13 3.28 -19.34
N VAL A 209 -20.37 4.21 -18.40
CA VAL A 209 -19.30 5.00 -17.77
C VAL A 209 -18.38 4.10 -16.93
N CYS A 210 -18.96 3.24 -16.09
CA CYS A 210 -18.20 2.24 -15.32
C CYS A 210 -17.46 1.26 -16.23
N GLN A 211 -18.04 0.91 -17.37
CA GLN A 211 -17.39 0.05 -18.37
C GLN A 211 -16.13 0.67 -18.95
N SER A 212 -16.22 1.95 -19.30
CA SER A 212 -15.11 2.71 -19.87
C SER A 212 -13.97 2.86 -18.86
N LEU A 213 -14.30 3.15 -17.59
CA LEU A 213 -13.33 3.22 -16.48
C LEU A 213 -12.69 1.87 -16.20
N TYR A 214 -13.49 0.81 -16.12
CA TYR A 214 -13.02 -0.55 -15.84
C TYR A 214 -12.11 -1.07 -16.96
N ALA A 215 -12.41 -0.77 -18.22
CA ALA A 215 -11.54 -1.08 -19.36
C ALA A 215 -10.16 -0.42 -19.23
N LYS A 216 -10.10 0.80 -18.67
CA LYS A 216 -8.86 1.54 -18.40
C LYS A 216 -8.25 1.25 -17.03
N LYS A 217 -8.70 0.23 -16.29
CA LYS A 217 -8.15 -0.12 -14.97
C LYS A 217 -6.62 -0.26 -14.97
N ASN A 218 -6.06 -0.98 -15.95
CA ASN A 218 -4.62 -1.21 -16.02
C ASN A 218 -3.84 0.09 -16.25
N TYR A 219 -4.42 1.03 -17.00
CA TYR A 219 -3.84 2.36 -17.19
C TYR A 219 -3.77 3.11 -15.85
N PHE A 220 -4.87 3.19 -15.11
CA PHE A 220 -4.88 3.89 -13.81
C PHE A 220 -3.92 3.25 -12.79
N THR A 221 -3.86 1.91 -12.74
CA THR A 221 -2.91 1.20 -11.89
C THR A 221 -1.46 1.52 -12.30
N LEU A 222 -1.14 1.44 -13.60
CA LEU A 222 0.20 1.74 -14.10
C LEU A 222 0.63 3.18 -13.77
N VAL A 223 -0.23 4.17 -14.01
CA VAL A 223 0.08 5.58 -13.75
C VAL A 223 0.24 5.82 -12.24
N ASN A 224 -0.67 5.30 -11.41
CA ASN A 224 -0.58 5.43 -9.95
C ASN A 224 0.71 4.82 -9.40
N ASP A 225 1.04 3.59 -9.80
CA ASP A 225 2.23 2.88 -9.33
C ASP A 225 3.51 3.58 -9.81
N SER A 226 3.51 4.10 -11.04
CA SER A 226 4.65 4.86 -11.59
C SER A 226 4.87 6.18 -10.85
N LEU A 227 3.79 6.88 -10.48
CA LEU A 227 3.87 8.10 -9.67
C LEU A 227 4.34 7.81 -8.24
N GLU A 228 3.82 6.74 -7.61
CA GLU A 228 4.25 6.34 -6.28
C GLU A 228 5.75 5.99 -6.27
N PHE A 229 6.23 5.23 -7.26
CA PHE A 229 7.65 4.92 -7.41
C PHE A 229 8.51 6.17 -7.63
N LEU A 230 8.07 7.07 -8.52
CA LEU A 230 8.75 8.35 -8.78
C LEU A 230 8.91 9.18 -7.50
N LEU A 231 7.84 9.31 -6.72
CA LEU A 231 7.83 10.10 -5.49
C LEU A 231 8.68 9.46 -4.39
N GLU A 232 8.64 8.13 -4.28
CA GLU A 232 9.49 7.40 -3.33
C GLU A 232 10.97 7.55 -3.69
N ASP A 233 11.33 7.41 -4.97
CA ASP A 233 12.69 7.57 -5.45
C ASP A 233 13.20 9.01 -5.24
N TYR A 234 12.36 10.00 -5.57
CA TYR A 234 12.66 11.41 -5.32
C TYR A 234 12.97 11.69 -3.84
N VAL A 235 12.07 11.30 -2.93
CA VAL A 235 12.26 11.54 -1.49
C VAL A 235 13.48 10.79 -0.96
N ARG A 236 13.69 9.55 -1.41
CA ARG A 236 14.85 8.73 -1.02
C ARG A 236 16.15 9.38 -1.44
N THR A 237 16.27 9.81 -2.69
CA THR A 237 17.49 10.40 -3.23
C THR A 237 17.81 11.74 -2.59
N VAL A 238 16.80 12.61 -2.38
CA VAL A 238 16.99 13.89 -1.71
C VAL A 238 17.43 13.69 -0.26
N ARG A 239 16.79 12.80 0.51
CA ARG A 239 17.15 12.57 1.93
C ARG A 239 18.53 11.93 2.12
N ARG A 240 19.03 11.20 1.13
CA ARG A 240 20.34 10.54 1.17
C ARG A 240 21.51 11.53 1.29
N VAL A 241 21.32 12.78 0.87
CA VAL A 241 22.37 13.81 0.87
C VAL A 241 22.84 14.12 2.30
N LYS A 242 24.15 13.96 2.55
CA LYS A 242 24.78 14.23 3.85
C LYS A 242 24.62 15.70 4.25
N LEU A 243 24.40 15.98 5.54
CA LEU A 243 24.03 17.30 6.07
C LEU A 243 25.02 18.40 5.69
N GLU A 244 26.31 18.06 5.64
CA GLU A 244 27.42 18.95 5.41
C GLU A 244 27.48 19.46 3.97
N VAL A 245 26.97 18.67 3.01
CA VAL A 245 26.95 19.02 1.58
C VAL A 245 25.57 19.46 1.09
N ARG A 246 24.54 19.46 1.95
CA ARG A 246 23.17 19.89 1.59
C ARG A 246 23.11 21.32 1.03
N PRO A 247 23.81 22.33 1.58
CA PRO A 247 23.79 23.68 1.01
C PRO A 247 24.23 23.72 -0.46
N LEU A 248 25.24 22.93 -0.81
CA LEU A 248 25.77 22.81 -2.17
C LEU A 248 24.75 22.19 -3.14
N PHE A 249 23.95 21.24 -2.67
CA PHE A 249 22.93 20.56 -3.49
C PHE A 249 21.59 21.28 -3.56
N LEU A 250 21.33 22.27 -2.71
CA LEU A 250 20.04 22.94 -2.63
C LEU A 250 19.54 23.48 -3.98
N PRO A 251 20.35 24.19 -4.81
CA PRO A 251 19.90 24.64 -6.13
C PRO A 251 19.48 23.49 -7.05
N GLN A 252 20.17 22.35 -6.97
CA GLN A 252 19.82 21.15 -7.75
C GLN A 252 18.52 20.53 -7.27
N VAL A 253 18.31 20.45 -5.95
CA VAL A 253 17.07 19.92 -5.40
C VAL A 253 15.90 20.81 -5.78
N VAL A 254 16.02 22.14 -5.75
CA VAL A 254 14.96 23.05 -6.24
C VAL A 254 14.63 22.77 -7.70
N ARG A 255 15.65 22.62 -8.56
CA ARG A 255 15.43 22.27 -9.98
C ARG A 255 14.77 20.90 -10.13
N LEU A 256 15.16 19.92 -9.34
CA LEU A 256 14.55 18.59 -9.33
C LEU A 256 13.08 18.64 -8.88
N SER A 257 12.78 19.40 -7.82
CA SER A 257 11.42 19.65 -7.37
C SER A 257 10.60 20.30 -8.49
N SER A 258 11.17 21.28 -9.18
CA SER A 258 10.50 22.01 -10.26
C SER A 258 9.97 21.11 -11.38
N LEU A 259 10.64 19.97 -11.63
CA LEU A 259 10.19 18.97 -12.61
C LEU A 259 8.91 18.25 -12.18
N LEU A 260 8.51 18.32 -10.91
CA LEU A 260 7.24 17.78 -10.39
C LEU A 260 6.08 18.79 -10.47
N LEU A 261 6.36 20.09 -10.69
CA LEU A 261 5.32 21.13 -10.80
C LEU A 261 4.29 20.87 -11.91
N PRO A 262 4.67 20.38 -13.12
CA PRO A 262 3.69 20.04 -14.14
C PRO A 262 2.66 19.02 -13.64
N GLY A 263 3.09 18.03 -12.83
CA GLY A 263 2.18 17.06 -12.21
C GLY A 263 1.23 17.66 -11.17
N LEU A 264 1.55 18.83 -10.60
CA LEU A 264 0.74 19.56 -9.63
C LEU A 264 -0.18 20.62 -10.26
N ARG A 265 0.05 21.01 -11.53
CA ARG A 265 -0.63 22.16 -12.15
C ARG A 265 -1.28 21.89 -13.50
N THR A 266 -0.62 21.13 -14.37
CA THR A 266 -0.99 21.06 -15.80
C THR A 266 -1.32 19.65 -16.27
N VAL A 267 -0.58 18.63 -15.81
CA VAL A 267 -0.77 17.25 -16.25
C VAL A 267 -1.89 16.61 -15.44
N THR A 268 -2.95 16.19 -16.13
CA THR A 268 -4.13 15.53 -15.57
C THR A 268 -4.14 14.03 -15.88
N TRP A 269 -5.09 13.27 -15.32
CA TRP A 269 -5.22 11.82 -15.57
C TRP A 269 -5.64 11.47 -16.99
N THR A 270 -6.15 12.43 -17.75
CA THR A 270 -6.58 12.28 -19.15
C THR A 270 -5.50 12.67 -20.16
N SER A 271 -4.42 13.32 -19.73
CA SER A 271 -3.32 13.75 -20.60
C SER A 271 -2.52 12.57 -21.15
N GLU A 272 -2.14 12.61 -22.42
CA GLU A 272 -1.24 11.63 -23.04
C GLU A 272 0.23 11.84 -22.61
N ASP A 273 0.56 13.01 -22.05
CA ASP A 273 1.92 13.41 -21.75
C ASP A 273 2.47 12.86 -20.43
N TRP A 274 1.65 12.14 -19.64
CA TRP A 274 2.02 11.61 -18.32
C TRP A 274 3.29 10.74 -18.37
N ALA A 275 3.43 9.92 -19.43
CA ALA A 275 4.56 9.00 -19.58
C ALA A 275 5.86 9.79 -19.78
N SER A 276 5.83 10.80 -20.66
CA SER A 276 6.98 11.66 -20.90
C SER A 276 7.37 12.48 -19.67
N PHE A 277 6.38 12.93 -18.88
CA PHE A 277 6.58 13.61 -17.61
C PHE A 277 7.31 12.71 -16.60
N ILE A 278 6.81 11.49 -16.38
CA ILE A 278 7.42 10.52 -15.46
C ILE A 278 8.83 10.12 -15.91
N GLU A 279 9.04 9.92 -17.22
CA GLU A 279 10.35 9.57 -17.75
C GLU A 279 11.37 10.69 -17.55
N ARG A 280 11.01 11.94 -17.86
CA ARG A 280 11.87 13.12 -17.62
C ARG A 280 12.23 13.26 -16.15
N ALA A 281 11.25 13.14 -15.25
CA ALA A 281 11.47 13.27 -13.82
C ALA A 281 12.37 12.13 -13.29
N ASN A 282 12.13 10.87 -13.68
CA ASN A 282 12.98 9.75 -13.30
C ASN A 282 14.40 9.86 -13.84
N ALA A 283 14.58 10.32 -15.08
CA ALA A 283 15.91 10.54 -15.65
C ALA A 283 16.70 11.60 -14.86
N ALA A 284 16.04 12.70 -14.48
CA ALA A 284 16.66 13.74 -13.65
C ALA A 284 16.99 13.24 -12.23
N ILE A 285 16.09 12.46 -11.59
CA ILE A 285 16.36 11.87 -10.27
C ILE A 285 17.55 10.91 -10.33
N LYS A 286 17.62 10.05 -11.36
CA LYS A 286 18.77 9.15 -11.56
C LYS A 286 20.07 9.91 -11.79
N SER A 287 20.05 10.95 -12.61
CA SER A 287 21.23 11.79 -12.84
C SER A 287 21.70 12.47 -11.54
N PHE A 288 20.76 12.97 -10.75
CA PHE A 288 21.03 13.54 -9.43
C PHE A 288 21.58 12.48 -8.45
N ASP A 289 21.05 11.25 -8.47
CA ASP A 289 21.53 10.15 -7.64
C ASP A 289 23.00 9.76 -7.95
N VAL A 290 23.36 9.73 -9.23
CA VAL A 290 24.75 9.51 -9.67
C VAL A 290 25.67 10.63 -9.17
N LEU A 291 25.22 11.89 -9.29
CA LEU A 291 25.97 13.05 -8.81
C LEU A 291 26.18 12.99 -7.29
N VAL A 292 25.12 12.72 -6.51
CA VAL A 292 25.19 12.59 -5.04
C VAL A 292 26.18 11.49 -4.65
N THR A 293 26.15 10.35 -5.36
CA THR A 293 27.06 9.24 -5.10
C THR A 293 28.52 9.66 -5.33
N ARG A 294 28.81 10.33 -6.45
CA ARG A 294 30.16 10.80 -6.79
C ARG A 294 30.68 11.85 -5.81
N VAL A 295 29.85 12.83 -5.43
CA VAL A 295 30.23 13.86 -4.46
C VAL A 295 30.44 13.26 -3.08
N HIS A 296 29.61 12.31 -2.64
CA HIS A 296 29.81 11.62 -1.36
C HIS A 296 31.11 10.81 -1.32
N ASP A 297 31.49 10.18 -2.43
CA ASP A 297 32.74 9.43 -2.54
C ASP A 297 33.96 10.36 -2.39
N ILE A 298 33.99 11.47 -3.14
CA ILE A 298 35.06 12.47 -3.04
C ILE A 298 35.09 13.08 -1.63
N TYR A 299 33.93 13.46 -1.09
CA TYR A 299 33.83 14.04 0.25
C TYR A 299 34.37 13.10 1.33
N THR A 300 33.99 11.82 1.30
CA THR A 300 34.38 10.87 2.36
C THR A 300 35.83 10.43 2.21
N ASN A 301 36.24 10.06 1.00
CA ASN A 301 37.51 9.36 0.77
C ASN A 301 38.67 10.29 0.40
N ARG A 302 38.39 11.50 -0.09
CA ARG A 302 39.44 12.46 -0.49
C ARG A 302 39.48 13.71 0.38
N ILE A 303 38.35 14.13 0.94
CA ILE A 303 38.33 15.29 1.85
C ILE A 303 38.48 14.79 3.30
N ILE A 304 37.50 14.07 3.84
CA ILE A 304 37.49 13.68 5.26
C ILE A 304 38.66 12.74 5.60
N TYR A 305 38.95 11.74 4.77
CA TYR A 305 40.09 10.84 5.00
C TYR A 305 41.43 11.60 5.02
N MET A 306 41.63 12.56 4.11
CA MET A 306 42.85 13.34 4.06
C MET A 306 42.98 14.28 5.26
N LEU A 307 41.89 14.94 5.66
CA LEU A 307 41.83 15.78 6.85
C LEU A 307 42.11 14.98 8.13
N SER A 308 41.55 13.76 8.25
CA SER A 308 41.87 12.85 9.36
C SER A 308 43.37 12.53 9.36
N GLY A 309 43.91 12.17 8.19
CA GLY A 309 45.33 11.89 8.06
C GLY A 309 46.25 13.11 8.19
N MET A 310 45.74 14.33 8.32
CA MET A 310 46.51 15.52 8.71
C MET A 310 46.62 15.62 10.24
N GLN A 311 45.60 15.14 10.98
CA GLN A 311 45.62 15.12 12.44
C GLN A 311 46.65 14.13 12.99
N ASP A 312 46.94 13.06 12.24
CA ASP A 312 47.90 12.03 12.62
C ASP A 312 49.37 12.41 12.30
N VAL A 313 49.63 13.59 11.73
CA VAL A 313 51.00 14.00 11.37
C VAL A 313 51.77 14.41 12.63
N THR A 314 52.80 13.64 12.97
CA THR A 314 53.69 13.93 14.09
C THR A 314 54.72 15.00 13.73
N LEU A 315 54.65 16.15 14.42
CA LEU A 315 55.62 17.24 14.27
C LEU A 315 56.92 17.00 15.04
N ILE A 316 56.83 16.27 16.15
CA ILE A 316 57.95 15.99 17.05
C ILE A 316 58.05 14.47 17.21
N THR A 317 59.25 13.95 17.00
CA THR A 317 59.56 12.53 17.23
C THR A 317 60.42 12.43 18.47
N LEU A 318 60.07 11.54 19.40
CA LEU A 318 60.87 11.29 20.59
C LEU A 318 61.76 10.05 20.37
N PRO A 319 62.97 10.01 20.95
CA PRO A 319 63.82 8.82 20.92
C PRO A 319 63.15 7.63 21.62
N GLU A 320 63.08 6.48 20.95
CA GLU A 320 62.50 5.24 21.51
C GLU A 320 63.57 4.34 22.16
N ASP A 321 64.70 4.08 21.49
CA ASP A 321 65.69 3.08 21.94
C ASP A 321 66.97 3.68 22.56
N THR A 322 67.43 4.82 22.05
CA THR A 322 68.67 5.48 22.52
C THR A 322 68.43 6.94 22.81
N PRO A 323 68.84 7.45 23.99
CA PRO A 323 68.67 8.86 24.32
C PRO A 323 69.51 9.73 23.38
N TRP A 324 68.87 10.70 22.75
CA TRP A 324 69.56 11.66 21.89
C TRP A 324 70.33 12.69 22.71
N SER A 325 71.45 13.16 22.17
CA SER A 325 72.08 14.38 22.68
C SER A 325 71.20 15.61 22.38
N MET A 326 71.46 16.74 23.05
CA MET A 326 70.69 17.97 22.82
C MET A 326 70.82 18.49 21.39
N GLU A 327 71.98 18.32 20.77
CA GLU A 327 72.25 18.72 19.38
C GLU A 327 71.50 17.82 18.39
N GLU A 328 71.57 16.49 18.57
CA GLU A 328 70.83 15.52 17.74
C GLU A 328 69.31 15.69 17.90
N PHE A 329 68.83 16.03 19.09
CA PHE A 329 67.41 16.32 19.30
C PHE A 329 66.95 17.53 18.49
N ILE A 330 67.71 18.63 18.50
CA ILE A 330 67.36 19.82 17.72
C ILE A 330 67.37 19.49 16.23
N GLU A 331 68.39 18.79 15.73
CA GLU A 331 68.49 18.42 14.32
C GLU A 331 67.37 17.47 13.87
N ASN A 332 67.03 16.46 14.68
CA ASN A 332 65.94 15.53 14.38
C ASN A 332 64.57 16.21 14.44
N VAL A 333 64.36 17.14 15.37
CA VAL A 333 63.11 17.92 15.45
C VAL A 333 63.00 18.87 14.26
N GLU A 334 64.07 19.57 13.86
CA GLU A 334 64.06 20.44 12.68
C GLU A 334 63.79 19.65 11.39
N SER A 335 64.45 18.51 11.22
CA SER A 335 64.24 17.61 10.07
C SER A 335 62.82 17.04 10.06
N GLY A 336 62.32 16.57 11.20
CA GLY A 336 60.96 16.07 11.37
C GLY A 336 59.90 17.14 11.06
N CYS A 337 60.09 18.37 11.56
CA CYS A 337 59.20 19.50 11.27
C CYS A 337 59.18 19.86 9.78
N ARG A 338 60.34 19.85 9.11
CA ARG A 338 60.41 20.09 7.64
C ARG A 338 59.64 19.02 6.87
N ASN A 339 59.84 17.74 7.20
CA ASN A 339 59.13 16.63 6.54
C ASN A 339 57.63 16.69 6.79
N ALA A 340 57.22 16.94 8.04
CA ALA A 340 55.82 17.11 8.41
C ALA A 340 55.17 18.32 7.70
N CYS A 341 55.89 19.43 7.55
CA CYS A 341 55.44 20.60 6.80
C CYS A 341 55.17 20.25 5.33
N VAL A 342 56.09 19.52 4.67
CA VAL A 342 55.91 19.07 3.28
C VAL A 342 54.70 18.14 3.15
N GLU A 343 54.56 17.16 4.07
CA GLU A 343 53.41 16.25 4.06
C GLU A 343 52.08 16.96 4.30
N LEU A 344 52.02 17.89 5.26
CA LEU A 344 50.82 18.69 5.52
C LEU A 344 50.45 19.57 4.32
N ASN A 345 51.43 20.22 3.69
CA ASN A 345 51.19 21.03 2.50
C ASN A 345 50.67 20.18 1.34
N ARG A 346 51.25 18.99 1.12
CA ARG A 346 50.78 18.04 0.10
C ARG A 346 49.35 17.59 0.38
N LYS A 347 49.03 17.23 1.63
CA LYS A 347 47.66 16.84 2.02
C LYS A 347 46.67 18.00 1.86
N SER A 348 47.08 19.23 2.20
CA SER A 348 46.26 20.44 2.01
C SER A 348 45.91 20.66 0.53
N LEU A 349 46.90 20.57 -0.36
CA LEU A 349 46.68 20.72 -1.81
C LEU A 349 45.72 19.65 -2.35
N MET A 350 45.86 18.40 -1.92
CA MET A 350 44.96 17.32 -2.32
C MET A 350 43.51 17.55 -1.87
N VAL A 351 43.30 18.18 -0.71
CA VAL A 351 41.97 18.56 -0.22
C VAL A 351 41.41 19.71 -1.06
N GLU A 352 42.22 20.71 -1.38
CA GLU A 352 41.83 21.84 -2.24
C GLU A 352 41.38 21.34 -3.63
N GLU A 353 42.19 20.53 -4.30
CA GLU A 353 41.85 19.91 -5.59
C GLU A 353 40.56 19.07 -5.51
N ALA A 354 40.33 18.36 -4.41
CA ALA A 354 39.11 17.56 -4.21
C ALA A 354 37.86 18.44 -4.02
N VAL A 355 38.00 19.58 -3.34
CA VAL A 355 36.92 20.56 -3.18
C VAL A 355 36.60 21.21 -4.53
N GLU A 356 37.61 21.62 -5.30
CA GLU A 356 37.42 22.18 -6.64
C GLU A 356 36.70 21.19 -7.57
N GLU A 357 37.08 19.90 -7.55
CA GLU A 357 36.37 18.89 -8.34
C GLU A 357 34.90 18.77 -7.94
N VAL A 358 34.58 18.81 -6.64
CA VAL A 358 33.19 18.77 -6.16
C VAL A 358 32.39 19.97 -6.67
N LEU A 359 32.96 21.18 -6.60
CA LEU A 359 32.30 22.39 -7.11
C LEU A 359 32.06 22.31 -8.62
N ASP A 360 33.04 21.83 -9.38
CA ASP A 360 32.94 21.64 -10.82
C ASP A 360 31.85 20.63 -11.20
N LEU A 361 31.74 19.53 -10.46
CA LEU A 361 30.70 18.52 -10.70
C LEU A 361 29.31 19.08 -10.50
N VAL A 362 29.11 19.86 -9.43
CA VAL A 362 27.82 20.49 -9.13
C VAL A 362 27.49 21.59 -10.14
N LYS A 363 28.47 22.40 -10.56
CA LYS A 363 28.31 23.41 -11.63
C LYS A 363 27.95 22.77 -12.97
N LYS A 364 28.62 21.68 -13.37
CA LYS A 364 28.30 20.95 -14.61
C LYS A 364 26.90 20.34 -14.57
N ALA A 365 26.51 19.74 -13.44
CA ALA A 365 25.16 19.21 -13.27
C ALA A 365 24.09 20.32 -13.34
N ALA A 366 24.41 21.52 -12.86
CA ALA A 366 23.52 22.67 -12.94
C ALA A 366 23.23 23.06 -14.39
N GLN A 367 24.19 22.94 -15.28
CA GLN A 367 23.96 23.26 -16.69
C GLN A 367 23.11 22.21 -17.43
N GLN A 368 23.07 20.98 -16.91
CA GLN A 368 22.35 19.87 -17.54
C GLN A 368 20.85 19.84 -17.17
N ILE A 369 20.49 20.22 -15.95
CA ILE A 369 19.10 20.24 -15.48
C ILE A 369 18.50 21.62 -15.75
N LYS A 370 17.87 21.79 -16.91
CA LYS A 370 17.08 22.99 -17.21
C LYS A 370 15.74 22.95 -16.45
N PRO A 371 15.37 24.02 -15.73
CA PRO A 371 14.08 24.09 -15.05
C PRO A 371 12.93 24.18 -16.08
N ALA A 372 11.81 23.53 -15.80
CA ALA A 372 10.61 23.61 -16.66
C ALA A 372 9.73 24.83 -16.29
N GLU A 373 9.49 25.04 -15.00
CA GLU A 373 8.85 26.21 -14.39
C GLU A 373 9.55 26.44 -13.03
N ILE A 374 9.80 27.67 -12.61
CA ILE A 374 10.51 27.94 -11.35
C ILE A 374 9.54 28.47 -10.30
N ASN A 375 9.65 27.98 -9.06
CA ASN A 375 8.97 28.60 -7.92
C ASN A 375 9.64 29.99 -7.68
N PRO A 376 8.91 31.11 -7.75
CA PRO A 376 9.48 32.45 -7.62
C PRO A 376 10.29 32.63 -6.33
N ASP A 377 9.92 31.94 -5.24
CA ASP A 377 10.64 31.97 -3.96
C ASP A 377 12.08 31.42 -4.04
N PHE A 378 12.39 30.62 -5.07
CA PHE A 378 13.71 30.00 -5.26
C PHE A 378 14.35 30.34 -6.61
N GLU A 379 13.77 31.28 -7.36
CA GLU A 379 14.26 31.71 -8.68
C GLU A 379 15.68 32.28 -8.61
N PHE A 380 16.02 32.94 -7.49
CA PHE A 380 17.35 33.48 -7.22
C PHE A 380 18.47 32.40 -7.22
N LEU A 381 18.15 31.15 -6.89
CA LEU A 381 19.12 30.04 -6.90
C LEU A 381 19.42 29.54 -8.32
N ILE A 382 18.55 29.84 -9.29
CA ILE A 382 18.54 29.20 -10.61
C ILE A 382 18.86 30.19 -11.73
N ALA A 383 18.58 31.49 -11.56
CA ALA A 383 18.82 32.52 -12.57
C ALA A 383 20.31 32.61 -12.98
N ASP A 384 20.56 32.70 -14.29
CA ASP A 384 21.89 32.94 -14.85
C ASP A 384 22.30 34.41 -14.65
N ASP A 385 23.60 34.63 -14.37
CA ASP A 385 24.20 35.93 -14.02
C ASP A 385 23.99 37.05 -15.05
N GLU A 386 23.61 36.74 -16.30
CA GLU A 386 23.40 37.76 -17.35
C GLU A 386 22.16 38.64 -17.13
N SER A 387 21.25 38.25 -16.22
CA SER A 387 19.99 38.99 -15.98
C SER A 387 20.05 40.01 -14.83
N GLN A 388 21.18 40.12 -14.10
CA GLN A 388 21.33 41.08 -12.99
C GLN A 388 22.28 42.26 -13.27
N MET A 389 22.63 42.56 -14.52
CA MET A 389 23.29 43.83 -14.89
C MET A 389 22.29 44.98 -15.17
N SER A 390 21.22 45.10 -14.38
CA SER A 390 20.40 46.32 -14.35
C SER A 390 19.47 46.34 -13.14
N GLY A 391 19.97 46.77 -11.98
CA GLY A 391 19.07 47.19 -10.90
C GLY A 391 19.65 47.19 -9.49
N ASN A 392 20.21 48.35 -9.10
CA ASN A 392 20.47 48.79 -7.73
C ASN A 392 21.30 47.88 -6.81
N GLU A 393 22.61 48.15 -6.77
CA GLU A 393 23.40 48.01 -5.55
C GLU A 393 22.82 48.91 -4.45
N SER A 394 21.98 48.37 -3.58
CA SER A 394 21.75 48.93 -2.25
C SER A 394 22.76 48.30 -1.28
N SER A 395 23.78 49.08 -0.92
CA SER A 395 24.71 48.74 0.15
C SER A 395 23.96 48.59 1.47
N VAL A 396 23.67 47.36 1.89
CA VAL A 396 23.27 47.08 3.27
C VAL A 396 24.52 46.68 4.02
N ASN A 397 25.08 47.65 4.76
CA ASN A 397 26.00 47.41 5.85
C ASN A 397 25.28 46.56 6.90
N GLU A 398 25.72 45.33 7.12
CA GLU A 398 25.39 44.63 8.37
C GLU A 398 26.58 43.83 8.89
N SER A 399 26.84 44.14 10.15
CA SER A 399 27.89 43.69 11.05
C SER A 399 28.10 42.17 11.06
N THR A 400 29.38 41.80 11.02
CA THR A 400 29.90 40.50 11.43
C THR A 400 29.53 40.19 12.87
N SER A 401 28.39 39.54 13.08
CA SER A 401 28.16 38.73 14.29
C SER A 401 28.44 37.28 13.92
N SER A 402 29.42 36.69 14.58
CA SER A 402 29.78 35.28 14.52
C SER A 402 28.71 34.41 15.21
N GLY A 403 27.46 34.53 14.78
CA GLY A 403 26.39 33.62 15.14
C GLY A 403 26.53 32.33 14.33
N GLN A 404 26.51 31.20 15.02
CA GLN A 404 26.44 29.86 14.44
C GLN A 404 25.46 29.86 13.24
N GLN A 405 25.97 29.61 12.03
CA GLN A 405 25.13 29.62 10.82
C GLN A 405 24.06 28.52 10.94
N ASP A 406 22.82 28.93 11.17
CA ASP A 406 21.69 28.02 11.37
C ASP A 406 21.21 27.44 10.04
N TRP A 407 21.77 26.30 9.64
CA TRP A 407 21.40 25.58 8.41
C TRP A 407 20.10 24.77 8.53
N SER A 408 19.37 24.85 9.65
CA SER A 408 18.18 24.03 9.91
C SER A 408 17.11 24.18 8.84
N ALA A 409 16.90 25.40 8.32
CA ALA A 409 15.93 25.66 7.23
C ALA A 409 16.33 24.96 5.91
N VAL A 410 17.63 24.90 5.61
CA VAL A 410 18.14 24.18 4.44
C VAL A 410 18.00 22.68 4.67
N TRP A 411 18.37 22.17 5.84
CA TRP A 411 18.21 20.75 6.15
C TRP A 411 16.76 20.27 6.04
N GLU A 412 15.82 21.10 6.49
CA GLU A 412 14.40 20.80 6.42
C GLU A 412 13.87 20.72 4.97
N CYS A 413 14.49 21.43 4.02
CA CYS A 413 14.17 21.29 2.60
C CYS A 413 14.52 19.89 2.05
N PHE A 414 15.48 19.19 2.65
CA PHE A 414 15.85 17.82 2.27
C PHE A 414 15.03 16.78 3.04
N GLU A 415 14.68 17.05 4.30
CA GLU A 415 13.78 16.18 5.07
C GLU A 415 12.34 16.21 4.56
N SER A 416 11.89 17.40 4.16
CA SER A 416 10.54 17.72 3.69
C SER A 416 10.56 18.43 2.34
N PRO A 417 10.90 17.73 1.23
CA PRO A 417 11.09 18.36 -0.09
C PRO A 417 9.83 18.97 -0.70
N HIS A 418 8.66 18.69 -0.13
CA HIS A 418 7.38 19.27 -0.53
C HIS A 418 7.29 20.77 -0.25
N ARG A 419 8.07 21.30 0.72
CA ARG A 419 8.12 22.73 1.03
C ARG A 419 8.69 23.55 -0.13
N LEU A 420 9.56 22.95 -0.94
CA LEU A 420 10.12 23.58 -2.14
C LEU A 420 9.04 23.81 -3.23
N LEU A 421 7.91 23.10 -3.13
CA LEU A 421 6.81 23.13 -4.08
C LEU A 421 5.59 23.91 -3.58
N SER A 422 5.52 24.20 -2.28
CA SER A 422 4.45 25.02 -1.72
C SER A 422 4.85 26.49 -1.67
N ALA A 423 3.92 27.39 -2.01
CA ALA A 423 4.13 28.84 -1.97
C ALA A 423 4.28 29.42 -0.55
N GLN A 424 4.30 28.57 0.48
CA GLN A 424 4.45 28.97 1.89
C GLN A 424 5.76 28.45 2.51
N GLY A 425 6.58 27.72 1.74
CA GLY A 425 7.81 27.06 2.21
C GLY A 425 9.11 27.82 1.92
N GLY A 426 9.03 29.10 1.55
CA GLY A 426 10.19 29.92 1.18
C GLY A 426 11.25 30.04 2.28
N LEU A 427 12.51 30.14 1.88
CA LEU A 427 13.63 30.41 2.80
C LEU A 427 13.57 31.86 3.30
N SER A 428 14.00 32.11 4.54
CA SER A 428 14.06 33.47 5.08
C SER A 428 15.01 34.34 4.24
N LYS A 429 14.72 35.66 4.14
CA LYS A 429 15.59 36.61 3.38
C LYS A 429 17.06 36.53 3.78
N GLY A 430 17.36 36.32 5.07
CA GLY A 430 18.73 36.12 5.56
C GLY A 430 19.39 34.86 5.00
N MET A 431 18.65 33.75 4.89
CA MET A 431 19.14 32.50 4.29
C MET A 431 19.33 32.63 2.78
N GLN A 432 18.44 33.37 2.09
CA GLN A 432 18.59 33.64 0.66
C GLN A 432 19.89 34.41 0.37
N VAL A 433 20.21 35.43 1.17
CA VAL A 433 21.47 36.19 1.04
C VAL A 433 22.70 35.31 1.27
N ILE A 434 22.65 34.40 2.25
CA ILE A 434 23.74 33.45 2.51
C ILE A 434 23.94 32.54 1.30
N LEU A 435 22.87 31.96 0.76
CA LEU A 435 22.94 31.05 -0.39
C LEU A 435 23.41 31.76 -1.67
N VAL A 436 23.04 33.03 -1.87
CA VAL A 436 23.57 33.85 -2.97
C VAL A 436 25.08 34.05 -2.82
N LYS A 437 25.58 34.35 -1.61
CA LYS A 437 27.04 34.46 -1.38
C LYS A 437 27.76 33.15 -1.73
N TYR A 438 27.21 32.00 -1.32
CA TYR A 438 27.77 30.68 -1.63
C TYR A 438 27.66 30.28 -3.11
N LYS A 439 26.81 30.93 -3.90
CA LYS A 439 26.72 30.73 -5.35
C LYS A 439 27.87 31.46 -6.09
N HIS A 440 28.32 32.58 -5.54
CA HIS A 440 29.34 33.45 -6.16
C HIS A 440 30.79 33.19 -5.70
N THR A 441 30.98 32.49 -4.58
CA THR A 441 32.25 31.86 -4.19
C THR A 441 32.34 30.46 -4.77
#